data_AF-A0A1I9G096-F1
#
_entry.id   AF-A0A1I9G096-F1
#
_cell.length_a   1.000
_cell.length_b   1.000
_cell.length_c   1.000
_cell.angle_alpha   90.00
_cell.angle_beta   90.00
_cell.angle_gamma   90.00
#
_symmetry.space_group_name_H-M   'P 1'
#
loop_
_entity.id
_entity.type
_entity.pdbx_description
1 polymer ?
#
loop_
_entity_poly.entity_id
_entity_poly.type
_entity_poly.pdbx_seq_one_letter_code
_entity_poly.pdbx_strand_id
1 'polypeptide(L)'
;MRICGETLVKEFGELRLDGSNIVCRWRIIAAFGEFIVLNVSTLDLPSPKRDCASERDNYLIVRDGHYIGSPILDCIYDRLEIYDGTVVESTALLSKLCGQIVTKTLVSHFNTALLLFISDSSVQKEGFHINFVKEINECKSDSHGCEHRCVNKIGGYECKCNIGYSLRSDGKTCQSTCGGIIKASNGTFHSPNYPLNYAPLKTCIWQIEANNEYQIIVNFTHFDVEGMKSACSYDYVLIQSDEGMEERYCGYYNSLVYTSATNRIKVLFVSDNTIEKNGFLAYFITDLNECRNNNGGCQQRCTNTIGSYQCECENGYVLADDGHNCKEGDCNLQVYDPEGEITSPNYPFNYPQGKNCNWHFVTTPGHRLSLSFEEFMFEEHNACKYDHIEIFDGGNSDATSLGIFCVCGGNLKAEQTIGFIYSHARYSDGKYEKKMRCEWRIVAESNRGVNIRFAQFDLEREANCEFDYVEIYDGYEILEEYRVARYCGDKLPSSFTSTGRSLLLLLITDESEEQKGFIVEYRSSIPGTIAPFTSTTRRPPREPIINNN
;
A
#
# COMPACT_ATOMS: atom_id res chain seq x y z
N MET A 1 -42.09 -4.62 -69.40
CA MET A 1 -41.05 -4.16 -68.46
C MET A 1 -40.89 -2.66 -68.62
N ARG A 2 -41.26 -1.87 -67.60
CA ARG A 2 -40.99 -0.42 -67.58
C ARG A 2 -39.66 -0.19 -66.88
N ILE A 3 -38.82 0.70 -67.43
CA ILE A 3 -37.54 1.07 -66.83
C ILE A 3 -37.73 2.42 -66.13
N CYS A 4 -37.22 2.52 -64.92
CA CYS A 4 -37.33 3.70 -64.04
C CYS A 4 -35.98 4.00 -63.39
N GLY A 5 -35.92 5.12 -62.66
CA GLY A 5 -34.74 5.55 -61.93
C GLY A 5 -33.95 6.64 -62.63
N GLU A 6 -33.00 7.20 -61.90
CA GLU A 6 -32.26 8.40 -62.29
C GLU A 6 -30.87 8.43 -61.66
N THR A 7 -30.05 9.41 -62.06
CA THR A 7 -28.76 9.68 -61.40
C THR A 7 -28.93 10.82 -60.42
N LEU A 8 -28.59 10.57 -59.17
CA LEU A 8 -28.77 11.47 -58.03
C LEU A 8 -27.41 11.99 -57.58
N VAL A 9 -27.26 13.31 -57.65
CA VAL A 9 -26.06 14.05 -57.24
C VAL A 9 -26.34 15.02 -56.08
N LYS A 10 -27.55 14.97 -55.51
CA LYS A 10 -27.97 15.83 -54.39
C LYS A 10 -27.41 15.31 -53.07
N GLU A 11 -27.19 16.20 -52.11
CA GLU A 11 -26.67 15.85 -50.76
C GLU A 11 -27.58 14.89 -49.99
N PHE A 12 -28.88 15.02 -50.18
CA PHE A 12 -29.89 14.14 -49.62
C PHE A 12 -31.01 13.90 -50.64
N GLY A 13 -31.75 12.82 -50.45
CA GLY A 13 -32.97 12.56 -51.21
C GLY A 13 -33.67 11.29 -50.79
N GLU A 14 -34.84 11.07 -51.37
CA GLU A 14 -35.69 9.92 -51.10
C GLU A 14 -35.88 9.10 -52.37
N LEU A 15 -35.95 7.79 -52.20
CA LEU A 15 -36.25 6.83 -53.26
C LEU A 15 -37.56 6.14 -52.90
N ARG A 16 -38.52 6.20 -53.83
CA ARG A 16 -39.82 5.55 -53.70
C ARG A 16 -40.10 4.72 -54.95
N LEU A 17 -40.80 3.61 -54.76
CA LEU A 17 -41.32 2.79 -55.84
C LEU A 17 -42.74 3.21 -56.21
N ASP A 18 -43.07 3.14 -57.49
CA ASP A 18 -44.43 3.29 -58.00
C ASP A 18 -44.67 2.28 -59.15
N GLY A 19 -45.57 1.31 -58.93
CA GLY A 19 -45.98 0.30 -59.92
C GLY A 19 -45.27 -1.06 -59.88
N SER A 20 -45.60 -1.93 -60.85
CA SER A 20 -45.21 -3.36 -60.91
C SER A 20 -44.63 -3.80 -62.27
N ASN A 21 -43.90 -4.91 -62.34
CA ASN A 21 -43.19 -5.38 -63.56
C ASN A 21 -42.21 -4.32 -64.11
N ILE A 22 -41.40 -3.82 -63.18
CA ILE A 22 -40.49 -2.70 -63.38
C ILE A 22 -39.05 -3.09 -63.01
N VAL A 23 -38.10 -2.50 -63.72
CA VAL A 23 -36.69 -2.51 -63.33
C VAL A 23 -36.30 -1.06 -63.12
N CYS A 24 -36.04 -0.69 -61.86
CA CYS A 24 -35.59 0.65 -61.54
C CYS A 24 -34.09 0.65 -61.23
N ARG A 25 -33.37 1.63 -61.80
CA ARG A 25 -31.93 1.80 -61.60
C ARG A 25 -31.62 3.20 -61.11
N TRP A 26 -31.16 3.33 -59.87
CA TRP A 26 -30.69 4.60 -59.33
C TRP A 26 -29.18 4.58 -59.13
N ARG A 27 -28.51 5.63 -59.62
CA ARG A 27 -27.07 5.86 -59.40
C ARG A 27 -26.92 7.04 -58.47
N ILE A 28 -26.31 6.85 -57.31
CA ILE A 28 -26.01 7.94 -56.39
C ILE A 28 -24.51 8.23 -56.52
N ILE A 29 -24.16 9.50 -56.75
CA ILE A 29 -22.78 9.95 -56.94
C ILE A 29 -22.50 11.08 -55.94
N ALA A 30 -21.49 10.86 -55.11
CA ALA A 30 -20.96 11.78 -54.12
C ALA A 30 -19.60 12.33 -54.55
N ALA A 31 -19.15 13.41 -53.90
CA ALA A 31 -17.85 14.00 -54.19
C ALA A 31 -16.71 13.06 -53.76
N PHE A 32 -15.49 13.34 -54.23
CA PHE A 32 -14.33 12.55 -53.84
C PHE A 32 -14.05 12.71 -52.32
N GLY A 33 -13.94 11.59 -51.60
CA GLY A 33 -13.76 11.57 -50.15
C GLY A 33 -15.04 11.40 -49.33
N GLU A 34 -16.21 11.49 -49.98
CA GLU A 34 -17.52 11.18 -49.39
C GLU A 34 -17.91 9.71 -49.61
N PHE A 35 -18.79 9.21 -48.77
CA PHE A 35 -19.48 7.94 -48.90
C PHE A 35 -20.99 8.15 -48.77
N ILE A 36 -21.78 7.17 -49.18
CA ILE A 36 -23.24 7.26 -49.27
C ILE A 36 -23.84 6.40 -48.15
N VAL A 37 -24.65 7.04 -47.31
CA VAL A 37 -25.43 6.37 -46.27
C VAL A 37 -26.87 6.20 -46.78
N LEU A 38 -27.36 4.96 -46.80
CA LEU A 38 -28.73 4.61 -47.17
C LEU A 38 -29.50 4.15 -45.94
N ASN A 39 -30.56 4.86 -45.60
CA ASN A 39 -31.49 4.53 -44.53
C ASN A 39 -32.81 4.04 -45.13
N VAL A 40 -33.03 2.73 -45.09
CA VAL A 40 -34.30 2.10 -45.47
C VAL A 40 -35.26 2.25 -44.28
N SER A 41 -36.29 3.09 -44.41
CA SER A 41 -37.27 3.34 -43.34
C SER A 41 -38.50 2.45 -43.41
N THR A 42 -38.81 1.93 -44.59
CA THR A 42 -39.79 0.87 -44.82
C THR A 42 -39.41 0.10 -46.08
N LEU A 43 -39.51 -1.23 -46.05
CA LEU A 43 -39.45 -2.06 -47.25
C LEU A 43 -40.40 -3.25 -47.05
N ASP A 44 -41.40 -3.39 -47.91
CA ASP A 44 -42.32 -4.52 -47.99
C ASP A 44 -42.32 -5.01 -49.43
N LEU A 45 -41.52 -6.06 -49.67
CA LEU A 45 -41.45 -6.78 -50.94
C LEU A 45 -41.98 -8.20 -50.72
N PRO A 46 -42.60 -8.83 -51.72
CA PRO A 46 -43.02 -10.23 -51.63
C PRO A 46 -41.88 -11.15 -51.18
N SER A 47 -42.12 -11.90 -50.11
CA SER A 47 -41.22 -13.00 -49.73
C SER A 47 -41.27 -14.12 -50.77
N PRO A 48 -40.15 -14.78 -51.09
CA PRO A 48 -40.16 -15.90 -52.01
C PRO A 48 -41.11 -17.02 -51.53
N LYS A 49 -41.99 -17.51 -52.41
CA LYS A 49 -43.03 -18.50 -52.08
C LYS A 49 -42.40 -19.74 -51.42
N ARG A 50 -42.92 -20.09 -50.25
CA ARG A 50 -42.43 -21.19 -49.39
C ARG A 50 -43.21 -22.49 -49.67
N ASP A 51 -43.26 -22.94 -50.93
CA ASP A 51 -43.74 -24.31 -51.22
C ASP A 51 -42.56 -25.29 -51.12
N CYS A 52 -42.14 -25.55 -49.88
CA CYS A 52 -41.39 -26.74 -49.49
C CYS A 52 -42.08 -27.31 -48.26
N ALA A 53 -43.21 -27.98 -48.48
CA ALA A 53 -43.71 -28.98 -47.56
C ALA A 53 -42.75 -30.19 -47.62
N SER A 54 -42.36 -30.68 -46.44
CA SER A 54 -41.49 -31.85 -46.16
C SER A 54 -40.02 -31.78 -46.64
N GLU A 55 -39.09 -31.56 -45.72
CA GLU A 55 -38.16 -32.60 -45.23
C GLU A 55 -37.30 -32.04 -44.08
N ARG A 56 -36.68 -32.97 -43.36
CA ARG A 56 -36.17 -32.86 -41.99
C ARG A 56 -34.79 -32.19 -41.92
N ASP A 57 -34.45 -31.80 -40.68
CA ASP A 57 -33.11 -31.54 -40.13
C ASP A 57 -32.42 -30.18 -40.42
N ASN A 58 -32.54 -29.26 -39.45
CA ASN A 58 -31.42 -28.79 -38.60
C ASN A 58 -31.77 -27.44 -37.93
N TYR A 59 -32.16 -27.46 -36.66
CA TYR A 59 -32.15 -26.28 -35.80
C TYR A 59 -31.33 -26.57 -34.54
N LEU A 60 -30.24 -25.81 -34.36
CA LEU A 60 -29.55 -25.68 -33.08
C LEU A 60 -30.25 -24.54 -32.30
N ILE A 61 -30.70 -24.80 -31.08
CA ILE A 61 -31.21 -23.76 -30.18
C ILE A 61 -30.00 -23.10 -29.50
N VAL A 62 -29.83 -21.79 -29.67
CA VAL A 62 -29.02 -20.96 -28.77
C VAL A 62 -29.88 -19.79 -28.29
N ARG A 63 -30.05 -19.71 -26.97
CA ARG A 63 -30.62 -18.57 -26.27
C ARG A 63 -29.55 -17.48 -26.15
N ASP A 64 -29.49 -16.60 -27.13
CA ASP A 64 -29.30 -15.18 -26.90
C ASP A 64 -29.78 -14.43 -28.15
N GLY A 65 -30.51 -13.32 -27.98
CA GLY A 65 -31.43 -12.72 -28.95
C GLY A 65 -30.79 -12.07 -30.19
N HIS A 66 -29.93 -12.76 -30.92
CA HIS A 66 -29.32 -12.31 -32.17
C HIS A 66 -29.66 -13.28 -33.30
N TYR A 67 -30.65 -12.91 -34.12
CA TYR A 67 -31.03 -13.65 -35.32
C TYR A 67 -29.88 -13.58 -36.35
N ILE A 68 -29.01 -14.58 -36.37
CA ILE A 68 -28.21 -14.90 -37.55
C ILE A 68 -29.19 -15.59 -38.51
N GLY A 69 -29.79 -14.80 -39.41
CA GLY A 69 -30.67 -15.30 -40.44
C GLY A 69 -29.94 -16.32 -41.32
N SER A 70 -30.46 -17.55 -41.32
CA SER A 70 -30.04 -18.64 -42.21
C SER A 70 -30.14 -18.21 -43.68
N PRO A 71 -29.14 -18.52 -44.53
CA PRO A 71 -29.13 -18.20 -45.94
C PRO A 71 -30.00 -19.21 -46.71
N ILE A 72 -31.32 -19.00 -46.78
CA ILE A 72 -32.19 -19.81 -47.65
C ILE A 72 -33.19 -18.90 -48.38
N LEU A 73 -33.24 -19.09 -49.69
CA LEU A 73 -34.12 -18.50 -50.71
C LEU A 73 -33.66 -17.14 -51.26
N ASP A 74 -32.93 -17.24 -52.37
CA ASP A 74 -32.09 -16.23 -53.03
C ASP A 74 -32.84 -15.04 -53.66
N CYS A 75 -33.76 -14.40 -52.92
CA CYS A 75 -34.62 -13.27 -53.32
C CYS A 75 -34.85 -13.24 -54.84
N ILE A 76 -35.39 -14.31 -55.43
CA ILE A 76 -35.31 -14.55 -56.90
C ILE A 76 -36.36 -13.76 -57.69
N TYR A 77 -37.41 -13.31 -57.01
CA TYR A 77 -38.50 -12.52 -57.56
C TYR A 77 -38.22 -11.02 -57.31
N ASP A 78 -39.13 -10.36 -56.60
CA ASP A 78 -39.02 -8.96 -56.19
C ASP A 78 -37.86 -8.77 -55.20
N ARG A 79 -36.88 -7.95 -55.60
CA ARG A 79 -35.69 -7.68 -54.80
C ARG A 79 -35.08 -6.33 -55.08
N LEU A 80 -34.39 -5.80 -54.07
CA LEU A 80 -33.54 -4.64 -54.18
C LEU A 80 -32.08 -5.05 -53.97
N GLU A 81 -31.26 -4.87 -54.99
CA GLU A 81 -29.81 -5.07 -54.95
C GLU A 81 -29.11 -3.72 -54.80
N ILE A 82 -28.13 -3.64 -53.90
CA ILE A 82 -27.40 -2.42 -53.58
C ILE A 82 -25.91 -2.71 -53.75
N TYR A 83 -25.28 -2.01 -54.68
CA TYR A 83 -23.87 -2.18 -55.03
C TYR A 83 -23.03 -0.98 -54.59
N ASP A 84 -21.80 -1.27 -54.22
CA ASP A 84 -20.78 -0.31 -53.79
C ASP A 84 -20.04 0.33 -54.97
N GLY A 85 -20.80 0.91 -55.90
CA GLY A 85 -20.27 1.58 -57.08
C GLY A 85 -21.34 1.80 -58.15
N THR A 86 -20.97 2.07 -59.41
CA THR A 86 -21.96 2.36 -60.49
C THR A 86 -22.19 1.21 -61.48
N VAL A 87 -21.37 0.15 -61.43
CA VAL A 87 -21.32 -0.94 -62.43
C VAL A 87 -21.42 -2.30 -61.75
N VAL A 88 -22.49 -3.05 -62.01
CA VAL A 88 -22.81 -4.34 -61.37
C VAL A 88 -21.68 -5.38 -61.48
N GLU A 89 -21.04 -5.49 -62.64
CA GLU A 89 -20.06 -6.56 -62.93
C GLU A 89 -18.71 -6.37 -62.23
N SER A 90 -18.38 -5.14 -61.83
CA SER A 90 -17.07 -4.76 -61.29
C SER A 90 -17.12 -4.18 -59.88
N THR A 91 -18.30 -4.14 -59.25
CA THR A 91 -18.49 -3.54 -57.92
C THR A 91 -19.09 -4.54 -56.95
N ALA A 92 -18.67 -4.46 -55.69
CA ALA A 92 -19.13 -5.38 -54.65
C ALA A 92 -20.63 -5.16 -54.33
N LEU A 93 -21.36 -6.23 -54.10
CA LEU A 93 -22.75 -6.18 -53.63
C LEU A 93 -22.76 -5.90 -52.11
N LEU A 94 -23.30 -4.75 -51.69
CA LEU A 94 -23.47 -4.39 -50.29
C LEU A 94 -24.64 -5.15 -49.64
N SER A 95 -25.76 -5.30 -50.37
CA SER A 95 -26.92 -6.02 -49.85
C SER A 95 -27.89 -6.43 -50.96
N LYS A 96 -28.59 -7.56 -50.74
CA LYS A 96 -29.75 -8.00 -51.51
C LYS A 96 -30.93 -8.12 -50.54
N LEU A 97 -31.99 -7.35 -50.77
CA LEU A 97 -33.13 -7.18 -49.85
C LEU A 97 -34.43 -7.66 -50.51
N CYS A 98 -35.23 -8.41 -49.76
CA CYS A 98 -36.62 -8.79 -50.07
C CYS A 98 -37.39 -9.05 -48.76
N GLY A 99 -38.71 -9.26 -48.81
CA GLY A 99 -39.55 -9.45 -47.61
C GLY A 99 -39.91 -8.13 -46.91
N GLN A 100 -40.22 -8.20 -45.61
CA GLN A 100 -40.60 -7.04 -44.81
C GLN A 100 -39.45 -6.59 -43.89
N ILE A 101 -39.00 -5.34 -44.04
CA ILE A 101 -37.93 -4.71 -43.26
C ILE A 101 -38.46 -3.38 -42.71
N VAL A 102 -38.38 -3.22 -41.39
CA VAL A 102 -38.80 -2.00 -40.70
C VAL A 102 -37.72 -0.92 -40.78
N THR A 103 -36.46 -1.24 -40.45
CA THR A 103 -35.35 -0.28 -40.59
C THR A 103 -34.05 -0.99 -40.95
N LYS A 104 -33.26 -0.43 -41.88
CA LYS A 104 -31.90 -0.89 -42.18
C LYS A 104 -31.02 0.25 -42.67
N THR A 105 -29.81 0.37 -42.12
CA THR A 105 -28.80 1.35 -42.56
C THR A 105 -27.66 0.64 -43.29
N LEU A 106 -27.25 1.19 -44.43
CA LEU A 106 -26.14 0.72 -45.24
C LEU A 106 -25.19 1.88 -45.54
N VAL A 107 -23.89 1.61 -45.57
CA VAL A 107 -22.84 2.60 -45.82
C VAL A 107 -21.98 2.09 -46.98
N SER A 108 -21.78 2.91 -48.01
CA SER A 108 -20.88 2.57 -49.13
C SER A 108 -19.41 2.77 -48.72
N HIS A 109 -18.48 2.07 -49.36
CA HIS A 109 -17.05 2.33 -49.23
C HIS A 109 -16.56 3.30 -50.30
N PHE A 110 -17.26 3.39 -51.44
CA PHE A 110 -16.96 4.34 -52.50
C PHE A 110 -17.90 5.54 -52.47
N ASN A 111 -17.51 6.61 -53.16
CA ASN A 111 -18.35 7.79 -53.38
C ASN A 111 -19.45 7.56 -54.43
N THR A 112 -19.70 6.31 -54.81
CA THR A 112 -20.79 5.97 -55.73
C THR A 112 -21.51 4.72 -55.27
N ALA A 113 -22.82 4.68 -55.46
CA ALA A 113 -23.64 3.52 -55.14
C ALA A 113 -24.69 3.31 -56.24
N LEU A 114 -25.04 2.04 -56.48
CA LEU A 114 -26.02 1.64 -57.47
C LEU A 114 -27.10 0.82 -56.80
N LEU A 115 -28.34 1.29 -56.89
CA LEU A 115 -29.51 0.58 -56.43
C LEU A 115 -30.26 0.04 -57.65
N LEU A 116 -30.48 -1.27 -57.66
CA LEU A 116 -31.17 -1.99 -58.72
C LEU A 116 -32.37 -2.72 -58.12
N PHE A 117 -33.56 -2.21 -58.40
CA PHE A 117 -34.80 -2.89 -58.05
C PHE A 117 -35.29 -3.72 -59.23
N ILE A 118 -35.60 -4.99 -58.97
CA ILE A 118 -36.10 -5.94 -59.96
C ILE A 118 -37.39 -6.51 -59.42
N SER A 119 -38.48 -6.34 -60.17
CA SER A 119 -39.78 -6.94 -59.87
C SER A 119 -40.29 -7.77 -61.04
N ASP A 120 -40.98 -8.86 -60.73
CA ASP A 120 -41.67 -9.68 -61.73
C ASP A 120 -43.13 -9.22 -61.95
N SER A 121 -43.92 -10.02 -62.68
CA SER A 121 -45.33 -9.70 -62.95
C SER A 121 -46.29 -10.26 -61.88
N SER A 122 -45.79 -10.72 -60.74
CA SER A 122 -46.55 -11.44 -59.74
C SER A 122 -47.06 -10.54 -58.60
N VAL A 123 -47.07 -11.02 -57.35
CA VAL A 123 -47.67 -10.36 -56.18
C VAL A 123 -47.03 -8.99 -55.95
N GLN A 124 -47.85 -7.98 -55.63
CA GLN A 124 -47.38 -6.61 -55.36
C GLN A 124 -47.56 -6.25 -53.89
N LYS A 125 -46.68 -5.38 -53.40
CA LYS A 125 -46.64 -4.87 -52.03
C LYS A 125 -46.34 -3.37 -52.04
N GLU A 126 -46.34 -2.74 -50.86
CA GLU A 126 -46.16 -1.29 -50.68
C GLU A 126 -44.78 -0.77 -51.13
N GLY A 127 -43.81 -1.65 -51.39
CA GLY A 127 -42.51 -1.27 -51.92
C GLY A 127 -41.56 -0.77 -50.84
N PHE A 128 -40.74 0.24 -51.12
CA PHE A 128 -39.77 0.77 -50.16
C PHE A 128 -39.71 2.29 -50.12
N HIS A 129 -39.28 2.81 -48.98
CA HIS A 129 -38.88 4.19 -48.78
C HIS A 129 -37.44 4.21 -48.26
N ILE A 130 -36.53 4.80 -49.04
CA ILE A 130 -35.12 4.90 -48.71
C ILE A 130 -34.71 6.36 -48.73
N ASN A 131 -34.16 6.82 -47.62
CA ASN A 131 -33.52 8.13 -47.53
C ASN A 131 -32.02 7.93 -47.67
N PHE A 132 -31.38 8.74 -48.52
CA PHE A 132 -29.93 8.74 -48.64
C PHE A 132 -29.35 10.10 -48.25
N VAL A 133 -28.15 10.06 -47.69
CA VAL A 133 -27.34 11.23 -47.36
C VAL A 133 -25.91 10.95 -47.81
N LYS A 134 -25.27 11.92 -48.45
CA LYS A 134 -23.82 11.90 -48.65
C LYS A 134 -23.14 12.29 -47.35
N GLU A 135 -22.11 11.54 -46.97
CA GLU A 135 -21.40 11.76 -45.73
C GLU A 135 -19.90 11.81 -45.97
N ILE A 136 -19.23 12.72 -45.28
CA ILE A 136 -17.78 12.79 -45.21
C ILE A 136 -17.34 12.39 -43.80
N ASN A 137 -16.14 11.81 -43.67
CA ASN A 137 -15.54 11.64 -42.35
C ASN A 137 -14.67 12.84 -42.02
N GLU A 138 -15.22 13.89 -41.40
CA GLU A 138 -14.48 15.10 -41.08
C GLU A 138 -13.29 14.82 -40.17
N CYS A 139 -13.37 13.79 -39.33
CA CYS A 139 -12.29 13.40 -38.41
C CYS A 139 -11.07 12.79 -39.11
N LYS A 140 -11.15 12.47 -40.41
CA LYS A 140 -9.98 12.08 -41.22
C LYS A 140 -9.30 13.28 -41.89
N SER A 141 -9.85 14.48 -41.75
CA SER A 141 -9.26 15.72 -42.27
C SER A 141 -8.47 16.43 -41.17
N ASP A 142 -7.27 16.92 -41.47
CA ASP A 142 -6.45 17.69 -40.51
C ASP A 142 -7.06 19.06 -40.15
N SER A 143 -8.18 19.45 -40.74
CA SER A 143 -8.83 20.77 -40.59
C SER A 143 -10.17 20.73 -39.83
N HIS A 144 -10.51 19.64 -39.14
CA HIS A 144 -11.78 19.51 -38.39
C HIS A 144 -11.92 20.50 -37.21
N GLY A 145 -10.83 21.08 -36.71
CA GLY A 145 -10.88 22.18 -35.72
C GLY A 145 -11.39 21.79 -34.32
N CYS A 146 -11.35 20.49 -33.97
CA CYS A 146 -11.58 20.05 -32.60
C CYS A 146 -10.27 20.18 -31.82
N GLU A 147 -10.29 20.78 -30.63
CA GLU A 147 -9.09 20.96 -29.82
C GLU A 147 -8.50 19.62 -29.35
N HIS A 148 -9.36 18.68 -28.96
CA HIS A 148 -8.95 17.35 -28.50
C HIS A 148 -9.34 16.23 -29.47
N ARG A 149 -10.55 15.68 -29.35
CA ARG A 149 -10.97 14.50 -30.11
C ARG A 149 -12.14 14.84 -31.03
N CYS A 150 -12.04 14.45 -32.29
CA CYS A 150 -13.15 14.47 -33.23
C CYS A 150 -13.90 13.13 -33.20
N VAL A 151 -15.23 13.17 -33.22
CA VAL A 151 -16.10 11.99 -33.35
C VAL A 151 -17.02 12.19 -34.55
N ASN A 152 -16.86 11.33 -35.56
CA ASN A 152 -17.71 11.37 -36.75
C ASN A 152 -19.11 10.89 -36.40
N LYS A 153 -20.13 11.58 -36.91
CA LYS A 153 -21.54 11.16 -36.86
C LYS A 153 -22.02 10.97 -38.29
N ILE A 154 -23.33 10.78 -38.47
CA ILE A 154 -23.99 10.82 -39.77
C ILE A 154 -24.59 12.22 -39.89
N GLY A 155 -24.26 12.95 -40.94
CA GLY A 155 -24.62 14.35 -41.15
C GLY A 155 -23.66 15.34 -40.49
N GLY A 156 -22.43 14.93 -40.11
CA GLY A 156 -21.43 15.82 -39.51
C GLY A 156 -20.50 15.16 -38.48
N TYR A 157 -19.84 15.98 -37.66
CA TYR A 157 -18.97 15.55 -36.55
C TYR A 157 -19.25 16.34 -35.26
N GLU A 158 -18.83 15.80 -34.13
CA GLU A 158 -18.77 16.53 -32.86
C GLU A 158 -17.38 16.46 -32.23
N CYS A 159 -17.00 17.51 -31.51
CA CYS A 159 -15.78 17.52 -30.73
C CYS A 159 -16.06 16.98 -29.32
N LYS A 160 -15.17 16.13 -28.83
CA LYS A 160 -15.16 15.65 -27.44
C LYS A 160 -13.83 16.01 -26.78
N CYS A 161 -13.90 16.26 -25.49
CA CYS A 161 -12.72 16.56 -24.69
C CYS A 161 -12.16 15.29 -24.04
N ASN A 162 -10.85 15.28 -23.82
CA ASN A 162 -10.19 14.28 -23.00
C ASN A 162 -10.67 14.39 -21.54
N ILE A 163 -10.46 13.32 -20.78
CA ILE A 163 -10.84 13.26 -19.36
C ILE A 163 -10.18 14.43 -18.60
N GLY A 164 -10.94 15.10 -17.72
CA GLY A 164 -10.50 16.32 -17.02
C GLY A 164 -10.77 17.63 -17.78
N TYR A 165 -11.53 17.59 -18.87
CA TYR A 165 -11.95 18.77 -19.62
C TYR A 165 -13.42 18.68 -20.05
N SER A 166 -14.09 19.83 -20.09
CA SER A 166 -15.45 19.98 -20.62
C SER A 166 -15.44 20.77 -21.93
N LEU A 167 -16.31 20.39 -22.87
CA LEU A 167 -16.47 21.12 -24.13
C LEU A 167 -17.04 22.52 -23.84
N ARG A 168 -16.40 23.55 -24.39
CA ARG A 168 -16.86 24.93 -24.27
C ARG A 168 -18.12 25.15 -25.11
N SER A 169 -18.76 26.30 -24.91
CA SER A 169 -19.97 26.71 -25.63
C SER A 169 -19.78 26.87 -27.14
N ASP A 170 -18.54 26.96 -27.63
CA ASP A 170 -18.22 26.98 -29.06
C ASP A 170 -18.31 25.60 -29.73
N GLY A 171 -18.50 24.53 -28.94
CA GLY A 171 -18.61 23.16 -29.42
C GLY A 171 -17.31 22.57 -29.98
N LYS A 172 -16.15 23.25 -29.79
CA LYS A 172 -14.87 22.87 -30.39
C LYS A 172 -13.69 22.87 -29.41
N THR A 173 -13.63 23.85 -28.52
CA THR A 173 -12.55 24.00 -27.55
C THR A 173 -12.87 23.35 -26.21
N CYS A 174 -11.85 23.00 -25.46
CA CYS A 174 -11.93 22.26 -24.21
C CYS A 174 -11.45 23.14 -23.05
N GLN A 175 -12.23 23.20 -21.97
CA GLN A 175 -11.84 23.88 -20.74
C GLN A 175 -11.42 22.85 -19.69
N SER A 176 -10.27 23.07 -19.05
CA SER A 176 -9.81 22.23 -17.95
C SER A 176 -10.77 22.34 -16.75
N THR A 177 -11.44 21.24 -16.45
CA THR A 177 -12.42 21.10 -15.38
C THR A 177 -12.03 19.97 -14.44
N CYS A 178 -12.27 20.16 -13.15
CA CYS A 178 -11.88 19.22 -12.12
C CYS A 178 -12.85 19.29 -10.95
N GLY A 179 -12.85 18.25 -10.12
CA GLY A 179 -13.76 18.13 -8.98
C GLY A 179 -15.07 17.42 -9.30
N GLY A 180 -15.99 17.44 -8.33
CA GLY A 180 -17.29 16.79 -8.37
C GLY A 180 -17.54 15.88 -7.17
N ILE A 181 -18.75 15.34 -7.08
CA ILE A 181 -19.14 14.33 -6.08
C ILE A 181 -18.95 12.95 -6.68
N ILE A 182 -18.20 12.09 -6.00
CA ILE A 182 -17.92 10.71 -6.41
C ILE A 182 -18.55 9.78 -5.36
N LYS A 183 -19.59 9.06 -5.77
CA LYS A 183 -20.25 8.01 -4.98
C LYS A 183 -20.00 6.66 -5.64
N ALA A 184 -18.85 6.06 -5.36
CA ALA A 184 -18.43 4.79 -5.95
C ALA A 184 -17.53 4.04 -4.97
N SER A 185 -17.45 2.71 -5.11
CA SER A 185 -16.58 1.87 -4.29
C SER A 185 -15.11 1.92 -4.72
N ASN A 186 -14.83 2.45 -5.91
CA ASN A 186 -13.50 2.78 -6.37
C ASN A 186 -13.58 3.83 -7.50
N GLY A 187 -12.44 4.41 -7.85
CA GLY A 187 -12.34 5.31 -8.98
C GLY A 187 -10.99 6.01 -9.08
N THR A 188 -10.83 6.84 -10.10
CA THR A 188 -9.63 7.64 -10.30
C THR A 188 -9.97 9.12 -10.38
N PHE A 189 -9.04 9.96 -9.93
CA PHE A 189 -9.09 11.40 -10.12
C PHE A 189 -7.67 11.94 -10.27
N HIS A 190 -7.52 13.09 -10.91
CA HIS A 190 -6.21 13.65 -11.23
C HIS A 190 -6.28 15.17 -11.29
N SER A 191 -5.13 15.83 -11.19
CA SER A 191 -5.03 17.26 -11.45
C SER A 191 -5.47 17.59 -12.89
N PRO A 192 -5.96 18.80 -13.16
CA PRO A 192 -6.24 19.23 -14.52
C PRO A 192 -5.02 18.99 -15.42
N ASN A 193 -5.26 18.59 -16.67
CA ASN A 193 -4.23 18.39 -17.71
C ASN A 193 -3.23 17.24 -17.50
N TYR A 194 -3.24 16.53 -16.37
CA TYR A 194 -2.35 15.38 -16.14
C TYR A 194 -2.35 14.40 -17.34
N PRO A 195 -1.18 13.94 -17.85
CA PRO A 195 0.17 14.06 -17.28
C PRO A 195 0.92 15.35 -17.65
N LEU A 196 0.30 16.27 -18.38
CA LEU A 196 0.87 17.59 -18.63
C LEU A 196 0.75 18.49 -17.40
N ASN A 197 1.41 19.64 -17.45
CA ASN A 197 1.35 20.58 -16.36
C ASN A 197 -0.08 21.06 -16.09
N TYR A 198 -0.46 21.09 -14.81
CA TYR A 198 -1.75 21.63 -14.40
C TYR A 198 -1.84 23.13 -14.71
N ALA A 199 -3.06 23.67 -14.78
CA ALA A 199 -3.25 25.10 -15.04
C ALA A 199 -3.08 25.93 -13.75
N PRO A 200 -2.59 27.18 -13.84
CA PRO A 200 -2.51 28.10 -12.71
C PRO A 200 -3.91 28.62 -12.33
N LEU A 201 -4.03 29.14 -11.11
CA LEU A 201 -5.25 29.72 -10.53
C LEU A 201 -6.44 28.76 -10.54
N LYS A 202 -6.18 27.47 -10.28
CA LYS A 202 -7.23 26.45 -10.23
C LYS A 202 -7.60 26.11 -8.80
N THR A 203 -8.88 25.81 -8.63
CA THR A 203 -9.42 25.24 -7.40
C THR A 203 -10.31 24.07 -7.79
N CYS A 204 -9.89 22.87 -7.42
CA CYS A 204 -10.60 21.62 -7.72
C CYS A 204 -11.07 21.00 -6.41
N ILE A 205 -12.32 20.53 -6.37
CA ILE A 205 -12.90 19.94 -5.16
C ILE A 205 -13.53 18.60 -5.52
N TRP A 206 -12.95 17.50 -5.04
CA TRP A 206 -13.55 16.18 -5.11
C TRP A 206 -14.15 15.82 -3.76
N GLN A 207 -15.44 15.46 -3.73
CA GLN A 207 -16.13 14.93 -2.56
C GLN A 207 -16.35 13.45 -2.77
N ILE A 208 -15.62 12.61 -2.05
CA ILE A 208 -15.68 11.16 -2.18
C ILE A 208 -16.52 10.62 -1.02
N GLU A 209 -17.61 9.93 -1.36
CA GLU A 209 -18.53 9.35 -0.38
C GLU A 209 -18.60 7.83 -0.57
N ALA A 210 -18.24 7.11 0.47
CA ALA A 210 -18.39 5.68 0.61
C ALA A 210 -19.66 5.33 1.41
N ASN A 211 -20.02 4.04 1.41
CA ASN A 211 -21.07 3.52 2.28
C ASN A 211 -20.73 3.78 3.76
N ASN A 212 -21.73 3.82 4.62
CA ASN A 212 -21.51 3.96 6.06
C ASN A 212 -20.58 2.85 6.58
N GLU A 213 -19.72 3.19 7.55
CA GLU A 213 -18.70 2.31 8.15
C GLU A 213 -17.47 1.98 7.28
N TYR A 214 -17.52 2.29 5.97
CA TYR A 214 -16.36 2.14 5.10
C TYR A 214 -15.37 3.31 5.29
N GLN A 215 -14.09 3.00 5.17
CA GLN A 215 -13.01 3.97 4.98
C GLN A 215 -12.69 4.12 3.50
N ILE A 216 -12.01 5.21 3.15
CA ILE A 216 -11.58 5.56 1.80
C ILE A 216 -10.06 5.58 1.80
N ILE A 217 -9.46 4.74 0.98
CA ILE A 217 -8.01 4.69 0.78
C ILE A 217 -7.71 5.35 -0.56
N VAL A 218 -6.90 6.40 -0.54
CA VAL A 218 -6.46 7.14 -1.71
C VAL A 218 -4.98 6.86 -1.93
N ASN A 219 -4.64 6.35 -3.11
CA ASN A 219 -3.27 6.10 -3.54
C ASN A 219 -2.92 7.03 -4.69
N PHE A 220 -2.00 7.96 -4.45
CA PHE A 220 -1.39 8.79 -5.48
C PHE A 220 -0.23 8.03 -6.12
N THR A 221 -0.46 7.53 -7.33
CA THR A 221 0.54 6.81 -8.11
C THR A 221 1.54 7.74 -8.78
N HIS A 222 1.20 9.03 -8.89
CA HIS A 222 2.10 10.10 -9.28
C HIS A 222 1.72 11.37 -8.51
N PHE A 223 2.72 12.10 -8.01
CA PHE A 223 2.51 13.38 -7.32
C PHE A 223 3.74 14.29 -7.48
N ASP A 224 3.56 15.37 -8.24
CA ASP A 224 4.51 16.48 -8.41
C ASP A 224 3.71 17.80 -8.46
N VAL A 225 3.59 18.45 -7.32
CA VAL A 225 2.88 19.72 -7.14
C VAL A 225 3.88 20.75 -6.64
N GLU A 226 3.81 22.01 -7.09
CA GLU A 226 4.73 23.04 -6.60
C GLU A 226 4.67 23.16 -5.07
N GLY A 227 5.83 23.17 -4.42
CA GLY A 227 5.93 23.55 -3.02
C GLY A 227 7.03 22.86 -2.26
N MET A 228 7.36 23.43 -1.11
CA MET A 228 8.22 22.80 -0.12
C MET A 228 7.37 22.06 0.92
N LYS A 229 7.69 20.78 1.14
CA LYS A 229 6.95 19.87 2.04
C LYS A 229 6.73 20.39 3.47
N SER A 230 7.56 21.34 3.93
CA SER A 230 7.47 21.93 5.26
C SER A 230 6.31 22.91 5.43
N ALA A 231 5.78 23.50 4.35
CA ALA A 231 4.81 24.59 4.45
C ALA A 231 3.67 24.55 3.41
N CYS A 232 3.90 24.01 2.21
CA CYS A 232 2.90 23.92 1.13
C CYS A 232 2.07 25.20 0.97
N SER A 233 2.79 26.32 0.78
CA SER A 233 2.22 27.67 0.74
C SER A 233 1.91 28.19 -0.67
N TYR A 234 2.42 27.52 -1.70
CA TYR A 234 2.13 27.80 -3.11
C TYR A 234 0.98 26.87 -3.51
N ASP A 235 1.24 25.92 -4.39
CA ASP A 235 0.28 24.89 -4.76
C ASP A 235 0.19 23.79 -3.69
N TYR A 236 -0.99 23.19 -3.56
CA TYR A 236 -1.18 22.10 -2.62
C TYR A 236 -2.40 21.25 -2.93
N VAL A 237 -2.34 20.01 -2.44
CA VAL A 237 -3.49 19.12 -2.26
C VAL A 237 -3.80 19.04 -0.78
N LEU A 238 -5.01 19.40 -0.39
CA LEU A 238 -5.53 19.29 0.97
C LEU A 238 -6.59 18.19 1.00
N ILE A 239 -6.42 17.20 1.88
CA ILE A 239 -7.41 16.15 2.14
C ILE A 239 -8.03 16.43 3.50
N GLN A 240 -9.35 16.56 3.53
CA GLN A 240 -10.14 16.87 4.72
C GLN A 240 -11.16 15.76 4.96
N SER A 241 -11.26 15.27 6.21
CA SER A 241 -12.33 14.37 6.64
C SER A 241 -13.48 15.14 7.28
N ASP A 242 -14.66 14.52 7.34
CA ASP A 242 -15.82 15.09 8.05
C ASP A 242 -15.59 15.37 9.55
N GLU A 243 -14.59 14.73 10.16
CA GLU A 243 -14.21 14.94 11.58
C GLU A 243 -13.25 16.12 11.77
N GLY A 244 -12.93 16.86 10.70
CA GLY A 244 -12.04 18.02 10.75
C GLY A 244 -10.55 17.68 10.76
N MET A 245 -10.17 16.43 10.49
CA MET A 245 -8.78 16.09 10.20
C MET A 245 -8.39 16.63 8.83
N GLU A 246 -7.25 17.32 8.76
CA GLU A 246 -6.76 18.00 7.56
C GLU A 246 -5.28 17.65 7.33
N GLU A 247 -4.97 17.13 6.16
CA GLU A 247 -3.60 16.85 5.72
C GLU A 247 -3.30 17.57 4.40
N ARG A 248 -2.20 18.34 4.39
CA ARG A 248 -1.78 19.15 3.25
C ARG A 248 -0.49 18.60 2.64
N TYR A 249 -0.49 18.44 1.32
CA TYR A 249 0.61 17.85 0.55
C TYR A 249 1.03 18.76 -0.61
N CYS A 250 2.34 18.82 -0.87
CA CYS A 250 2.97 19.51 -2.00
C CYS A 250 4.38 18.95 -2.23
N GLY A 251 5.03 19.35 -3.31
CA GLY A 251 6.33 18.82 -3.74
C GLY A 251 6.20 17.48 -4.46
N TYR A 252 7.30 16.73 -4.53
CA TYR A 252 7.37 15.43 -5.21
C TYR A 252 7.28 14.25 -4.24
N TYR A 253 6.43 13.26 -4.55
CA TYR A 253 6.37 11.96 -3.85
C TYR A 253 6.46 10.81 -4.84
N ASN A 254 7.30 9.80 -4.54
CA ASN A 254 7.37 8.57 -5.33
C ASN A 254 6.12 7.69 -5.16
N SER A 255 5.52 7.72 -3.98
CA SER A 255 4.26 7.07 -3.64
C SER A 255 3.69 7.80 -2.43
N LEU A 256 2.38 8.04 -2.41
CA LEU A 256 1.67 8.67 -1.31
C LEU A 256 0.31 7.99 -1.13
N VAL A 257 0.07 7.45 0.06
CA VAL A 257 -1.18 6.78 0.41
C VAL A 257 -1.81 7.50 1.59
N TYR A 258 -3.10 7.77 1.49
CA TYR A 258 -3.93 8.34 2.55
C TYR A 258 -5.09 7.38 2.85
N THR A 259 -5.34 7.10 4.13
CA THR A 259 -6.49 6.29 4.57
C THR A 259 -7.38 7.14 5.46
N SER A 260 -8.66 7.27 5.09
CA SER A 260 -9.60 8.10 5.84
C SER A 260 -10.08 7.44 7.14
N ALA A 261 -10.37 8.25 8.14
CA ALA A 261 -11.06 7.80 9.35
C ALA A 261 -12.56 7.58 9.11
N THR A 262 -13.15 8.32 8.18
CA THR A 262 -14.60 8.38 7.94
C THR A 262 -14.96 7.89 6.53
N ASN A 263 -16.25 7.70 6.25
CA ASN A 263 -16.74 7.32 4.93
C ASN A 263 -16.87 8.49 3.95
N ARG A 264 -16.41 9.69 4.32
CA ARG A 264 -16.48 10.88 3.47
C ARG A 264 -15.23 11.72 3.61
N ILE A 265 -14.63 12.04 2.46
CA ILE A 265 -13.48 12.94 2.38
C ILE A 265 -13.70 13.99 1.30
N LYS A 266 -13.06 15.14 1.51
CA LYS A 266 -12.96 16.22 0.55
C LYS A 266 -11.51 16.42 0.17
N VAL A 267 -11.20 16.23 -1.11
CA VAL A 267 -9.87 16.50 -1.68
C VAL A 267 -9.94 17.84 -2.41
N LEU A 268 -9.13 18.79 -1.97
CA LEU A 268 -9.02 20.14 -2.51
C LEU A 268 -7.64 20.32 -3.16
N PHE A 269 -7.59 20.59 -4.46
CA PHE A 269 -6.36 21.03 -5.12
C PHE A 269 -6.45 22.52 -5.41
N VAL A 270 -5.44 23.27 -4.99
CA VAL A 270 -5.31 24.71 -5.23
C VAL A 270 -3.97 24.97 -5.93
N SER A 271 -4.02 25.70 -7.05
CA SER A 271 -2.83 26.27 -7.68
C SER A 271 -2.87 27.80 -7.66
N ASP A 272 -1.70 28.41 -7.47
CA ASP A 272 -1.50 29.85 -7.53
C ASP A 272 -1.24 30.33 -8.98
N ASN A 273 -0.77 31.57 -9.16
CA ASN A 273 -0.55 32.16 -10.49
C ASN A 273 0.84 31.89 -11.08
N THR A 274 1.64 31.04 -10.44
CA THR A 274 3.02 30.73 -10.80
C THR A 274 3.27 29.22 -10.90
N ILE A 275 4.47 28.89 -11.40
CA ILE A 275 5.10 27.56 -11.54
C ILE A 275 4.14 26.36 -11.54
N GLU A 276 3.88 25.83 -12.72
CA GLU A 276 3.10 24.61 -12.88
C GLU A 276 3.99 23.35 -12.98
N LYS A 277 3.52 22.26 -12.38
CA LYS A 277 4.16 20.93 -12.40
C LYS A 277 3.23 19.88 -13.03
N ASN A 278 3.71 18.65 -13.21
CA ASN A 278 2.94 17.57 -13.84
C ASN A 278 1.67 17.19 -13.05
N GLY A 279 1.60 17.55 -11.76
CA GLY A 279 0.43 17.36 -10.93
C GLY A 279 0.34 15.96 -10.36
N PHE A 280 -0.85 15.37 -10.37
CA PHE A 280 -1.04 14.07 -9.72
C PHE A 280 -2.06 13.19 -10.43
N LEU A 281 -1.88 11.88 -10.27
CA LEU A 281 -2.87 10.85 -10.58
C LEU A 281 -3.12 10.05 -9.30
N ALA A 282 -4.40 9.96 -8.93
CA ALA A 282 -4.86 9.23 -7.75
C ALA A 282 -5.89 8.17 -8.14
N TYR A 283 -5.79 7.03 -7.48
CA TYR A 283 -6.79 5.99 -7.45
C TYR A 283 -7.31 5.86 -6.03
N PHE A 284 -8.62 5.73 -5.85
CA PHE A 284 -9.20 5.47 -4.54
C PHE A 284 -10.02 4.18 -4.56
N ILE A 285 -10.09 3.56 -3.39
CA ILE A 285 -10.96 2.42 -3.09
C ILE A 285 -11.65 2.68 -1.77
N THR A 286 -12.83 2.08 -1.60
CA THR A 286 -13.52 2.01 -0.33
C THR A 286 -13.33 0.64 0.27
N ASP A 287 -13.06 0.61 1.56
CA ASP A 287 -12.74 -0.61 2.29
C ASP A 287 -13.51 -0.61 3.62
N LEU A 288 -14.02 -1.76 4.06
CA LEU A 288 -14.63 -1.87 5.38
C LEU A 288 -13.52 -2.25 6.33
N ASN A 289 -13.33 -1.50 7.43
CA ASN A 289 -12.34 -1.90 8.43
C ASN A 289 -13.00 -2.80 9.48
N GLU A 290 -13.02 -4.11 9.24
CA GLU A 290 -13.69 -5.05 10.14
C GLU A 290 -13.06 -5.07 11.54
N CYS A 291 -11.78 -4.72 11.65
CA CYS A 291 -11.07 -4.65 12.93
C CYS A 291 -11.63 -3.58 13.88
N ARG A 292 -12.30 -2.55 13.37
CA ARG A 292 -12.93 -1.51 14.23
C ARG A 292 -14.11 -2.05 15.04
N ASN A 293 -14.76 -3.10 14.56
CA ASN A 293 -15.91 -3.72 15.21
C ASN A 293 -15.50 -5.03 15.86
N ASN A 294 -15.48 -5.06 17.20
CA ASN A 294 -15.15 -6.26 18.00
C ASN A 294 -13.83 -6.94 17.57
N ASN A 295 -12.81 -6.16 17.19
CA ASN A 295 -11.51 -6.66 16.73
C ASN A 295 -11.62 -7.66 15.56
N GLY A 296 -12.61 -7.51 14.67
CA GLY A 296 -12.88 -8.48 13.61
C GLY A 296 -13.23 -9.90 14.12
N GLY A 297 -13.54 -10.06 15.41
CA GLY A 297 -13.67 -11.37 16.05
C GLY A 297 -12.34 -12.09 16.30
N CYS A 298 -11.19 -11.43 16.11
CA CYS A 298 -9.88 -11.97 16.42
C CYS A 298 -9.66 -12.03 17.94
N GLN A 299 -9.08 -13.12 18.43
CA GLN A 299 -8.77 -13.28 19.86
C GLN A 299 -7.71 -12.28 20.33
N GLN A 300 -6.67 -12.04 19.53
CA GLN A 300 -5.54 -11.16 19.88
C GLN A 300 -5.49 -9.95 18.96
N ARG A 301 -4.84 -10.06 17.79
CA ARG A 301 -4.66 -8.94 16.86
C ARG A 301 -5.50 -9.12 15.60
N CYS A 302 -6.13 -8.05 15.15
CA CYS A 302 -6.75 -7.96 13.83
C CYS A 302 -5.94 -7.01 12.95
N THR A 303 -5.59 -7.46 11.74
CA THR A 303 -4.97 -6.62 10.73
C THR A 303 -5.89 -6.48 9.53
N ASN A 304 -6.26 -5.23 9.25
CA ASN A 304 -7.13 -4.90 8.14
C ASN A 304 -6.37 -4.99 6.82
N THR A 305 -6.96 -5.64 5.82
CA THR A 305 -6.42 -5.77 4.47
C THR A 305 -7.40 -5.15 3.47
N ILE A 306 -7.02 -4.99 2.21
CA ILE A 306 -7.94 -4.43 1.22
C ILE A 306 -9.02 -5.48 0.88
N GLY A 307 -10.26 -5.19 1.23
CA GLY A 307 -11.43 -6.03 0.98
C GLY A 307 -11.61 -7.21 1.95
N SER A 308 -10.82 -7.29 3.02
CA SER A 308 -10.88 -8.32 4.06
C SER A 308 -10.05 -7.91 5.27
N TYR A 309 -9.96 -8.77 6.27
CA TYR A 309 -9.00 -8.67 7.37
C TYR A 309 -8.41 -10.05 7.65
N GLN A 310 -7.37 -10.10 8.47
CA GLN A 310 -6.82 -11.34 8.99
C GLN A 310 -6.54 -11.21 10.49
N CYS A 311 -6.66 -12.32 11.22
CA CYS A 311 -6.27 -12.39 12.61
C CYS A 311 -4.81 -12.81 12.73
N GLU A 312 -4.10 -12.14 13.62
CA GLU A 312 -2.72 -12.41 13.96
C GLU A 312 -2.60 -12.69 15.45
N CYS A 313 -1.61 -13.50 15.79
CA CYS A 313 -1.34 -13.86 17.18
C CYS A 313 -0.06 -13.17 17.65
N GLU A 314 -0.03 -12.86 18.95
CA GLU A 314 1.16 -12.36 19.61
C GLU A 314 2.25 -13.43 19.62
N ASN A 315 3.51 -13.01 19.82
CA ASN A 315 4.65 -13.91 19.86
C ASN A 315 4.41 -15.07 20.84
N GLY A 316 4.74 -16.30 20.42
CA GLY A 316 4.49 -17.52 21.20
C GLY A 316 3.09 -18.14 21.03
N TYR A 317 2.25 -17.56 20.18
CA TYR A 317 0.97 -18.15 19.78
C TYR A 317 0.91 -18.32 18.26
N VAL A 318 0.16 -19.31 17.79
CA VAL A 318 -0.12 -19.51 16.37
C VAL A 318 -1.63 -19.45 16.14
N LEU A 319 -2.03 -18.97 14.96
CA LEU A 319 -3.43 -18.91 14.60
C LEU A 319 -4.01 -20.33 14.56
N ALA A 320 -5.12 -20.52 15.25
CA ALA A 320 -5.86 -21.77 15.26
C ALA A 320 -6.55 -21.98 13.90
N ASP A 321 -7.01 -23.20 13.66
CA ASP A 321 -7.54 -23.61 12.36
C ASP A 321 -8.88 -22.91 12.03
N ASP A 322 -9.49 -22.24 13.02
CA ASP A 322 -10.66 -21.39 12.86
C ASP A 322 -10.35 -19.99 12.30
N GLY A 323 -9.08 -19.61 12.18
CA GLY A 323 -8.64 -18.33 11.64
C GLY A 323 -8.88 -17.13 12.55
N HIS A 324 -9.33 -17.33 13.80
CA HIS A 324 -9.69 -16.26 14.73
C HIS A 324 -9.04 -16.39 16.10
N ASN A 325 -8.97 -17.61 16.62
CA ASN A 325 -8.39 -17.89 17.93
C ASN A 325 -6.89 -18.15 17.80
N CYS A 326 -6.17 -17.86 18.87
CA CYS A 326 -4.75 -18.09 19.02
C CYS A 326 -4.56 -19.30 19.92
N LYS A 327 -3.98 -20.35 19.36
CA LYS A 327 -3.57 -21.53 20.12
C LYS A 327 -2.11 -21.37 20.52
N GLU A 328 -1.76 -21.98 21.64
CA GLU A 328 -0.40 -21.98 22.14
C GLU A 328 0.56 -22.47 21.05
N GLY A 329 1.46 -21.58 20.65
CA GLY A 329 2.44 -21.81 19.60
C GLY A 329 3.77 -22.25 20.21
N ASP A 330 4.62 -22.80 19.36
CA ASP A 330 6.03 -22.95 19.71
C ASP A 330 6.68 -21.55 19.72
N CYS A 331 7.58 -21.28 20.66
CA CYS A 331 8.27 -19.98 20.80
C CYS A 331 9.71 -20.03 20.25
N ASN A 332 9.88 -20.81 19.18
CA ASN A 332 11.14 -20.97 18.46
C ASN A 332 11.11 -20.12 17.18
N LEU A 333 11.94 -19.08 17.10
CA LEU A 333 11.97 -18.13 15.98
C LEU A 333 13.37 -18.03 15.37
N GLN A 334 13.46 -18.02 14.03
CA GLN A 334 14.66 -17.61 13.32
C GLN A 334 14.49 -16.17 12.83
N VAL A 335 15.40 -15.28 13.22
CA VAL A 335 15.33 -13.83 12.94
C VAL A 335 16.41 -13.48 11.92
N TYR A 336 16.00 -12.94 10.76
CA TYR A 336 16.89 -12.57 9.67
C TYR A 336 16.99 -11.06 9.44
N ASP A 337 16.06 -10.30 10.02
CA ASP A 337 16.01 -8.85 9.83
C ASP A 337 17.26 -8.17 10.42
N PRO A 338 17.80 -7.14 9.75
CA PRO A 338 19.01 -6.45 10.20
C PRO A 338 18.79 -5.63 11.49
N GLU A 339 17.54 -5.30 11.78
CA GLU A 339 17.06 -4.62 12.99
C GLU A 339 15.63 -5.10 13.30
N GLY A 340 15.23 -5.05 14.56
CA GLY A 340 13.89 -5.47 14.99
C GLY A 340 13.78 -5.65 16.50
N GLU A 341 12.58 -5.99 16.96
CA GLU A 341 12.28 -6.23 18.36
C GLU A 341 11.79 -7.67 18.55
N ILE A 342 12.21 -8.30 19.65
CA ILE A 342 11.63 -9.56 20.12
C ILE A 342 11.01 -9.34 21.49
N THR A 343 9.95 -10.10 21.78
CA THR A 343 9.27 -10.06 23.08
C THR A 343 9.11 -11.47 23.63
N SER A 344 9.05 -11.58 24.97
CA SER A 344 8.63 -12.84 25.60
C SER A 344 7.22 -13.21 25.17
N PRO A 345 6.85 -14.51 25.17
CA PRO A 345 5.48 -14.89 24.86
C PRO A 345 4.47 -14.15 25.75
N ASN A 346 3.36 -13.71 25.17
CA ASN A 346 2.26 -13.01 25.86
C ASN A 346 2.59 -11.58 26.36
N TYR A 347 3.78 -11.02 26.07
CA TYR A 347 4.13 -9.64 26.42
C TYR A 347 3.15 -8.63 25.78
N PRO A 348 2.62 -7.63 26.51
CA PRO A 348 3.08 -7.11 27.81
C PRO A 348 2.51 -7.79 29.05
N PHE A 349 1.74 -8.87 28.89
CA PHE A 349 1.23 -9.66 30.00
C PHE A 349 2.25 -10.71 30.44
N ASN A 350 1.98 -11.36 31.59
CA ASN A 350 2.87 -12.38 32.16
C ASN A 350 3.13 -13.52 31.17
N TYR A 351 4.39 -13.94 31.05
CA TYR A 351 4.77 -15.06 30.20
C TYR A 351 4.19 -16.39 30.72
N PRO A 352 3.90 -17.36 29.84
CA PRO A 352 3.40 -18.68 30.24
C PRO A 352 4.44 -19.50 31.01
N GLN A 353 4.00 -20.30 31.97
CA GLN A 353 4.88 -21.14 32.80
C GLN A 353 5.46 -22.32 32.01
N GLY A 354 6.69 -22.73 32.34
CA GLY A 354 7.31 -23.96 31.83
C GLY A 354 7.73 -23.92 30.35
N LYS A 355 7.92 -22.71 29.79
CA LYS A 355 8.31 -22.51 28.40
C LYS A 355 9.82 -22.55 28.21
N ASN A 356 10.24 -23.20 27.13
CA ASN A 356 11.62 -23.16 26.62
C ASN A 356 11.58 -22.52 25.23
N CYS A 357 11.94 -21.24 25.17
CA CYS A 357 11.91 -20.46 23.93
C CYS A 357 13.31 -20.29 23.37
N ASN A 358 13.43 -20.28 22.03
CA ASN A 358 14.70 -20.10 21.34
C ASN A 358 14.56 -19.07 20.23
N TRP A 359 15.40 -18.03 20.26
CA TRP A 359 15.51 -17.04 19.19
C TRP A 359 16.89 -17.16 18.56
N HIS A 360 16.92 -17.61 17.30
CA HIS A 360 18.16 -17.79 16.54
C HIS A 360 18.32 -16.67 15.52
N PHE A 361 19.20 -15.72 15.83
CA PHE A 361 19.49 -14.56 14.99
C PHE A 361 20.53 -14.90 13.92
N VAL A 362 20.22 -14.59 12.66
CA VAL A 362 21.11 -14.80 11.51
C VAL A 362 21.35 -13.45 10.84
N THR A 363 22.59 -12.95 10.92
CA THR A 363 23.01 -11.72 10.25
C THR A 363 24.00 -12.00 9.11
N THR A 364 24.26 -10.99 8.28
CA THR A 364 25.17 -11.13 7.13
C THR A 364 26.63 -11.27 7.58
N PRO A 365 27.47 -12.08 6.88
CA PRO A 365 28.86 -12.29 7.27
C PRO A 365 29.64 -10.98 7.46
N GLY A 366 30.33 -10.85 8.60
CA GLY A 366 31.10 -9.66 8.96
C GLY A 366 30.36 -8.64 9.84
N HIS A 367 29.04 -8.75 9.99
CA HIS A 367 28.26 -7.96 10.94
C HIS A 367 28.21 -8.63 12.32
N ARG A 368 27.98 -7.83 13.36
CA ARG A 368 27.81 -8.30 14.74
C ARG A 368 26.44 -7.88 15.25
N LEU A 369 25.83 -8.72 16.06
CA LEU A 369 24.56 -8.43 16.72
C LEU A 369 24.82 -7.58 17.97
N SER A 370 23.95 -6.60 18.17
CA SER A 370 23.89 -5.79 19.38
C SER A 370 22.48 -5.92 19.94
N LEU A 371 22.34 -6.41 21.16
CA LEU A 371 21.05 -6.58 21.83
C LEU A 371 20.92 -5.51 22.92
N SER A 372 19.76 -4.86 22.96
CA SER A 372 19.36 -3.93 24.02
C SER A 372 17.99 -4.35 24.57
N PHE A 373 17.83 -4.29 25.88
CA PHE A 373 16.55 -4.57 26.54
C PHE A 373 15.88 -3.26 26.90
N GLU A 374 14.64 -3.06 26.44
CA GLU A 374 13.80 -1.92 26.85
C GLU A 374 13.03 -2.24 28.14
N GLU A 375 12.50 -3.45 28.24
CA GLU A 375 11.82 -3.95 29.44
C GLU A 375 12.34 -5.35 29.78
N PHE A 376 12.61 -5.60 31.07
CA PHE A 376 13.17 -6.87 31.53
C PHE A 376 12.68 -7.19 32.94
N MET A 377 11.74 -8.12 33.05
CA MET A 377 11.20 -8.60 34.32
C MET A 377 11.03 -10.12 34.28
N PHE A 378 11.82 -10.83 35.08
CA PHE A 378 11.76 -12.29 35.26
C PHE A 378 11.75 -12.62 36.77
N GLU A 379 11.50 -13.89 37.11
CA GLU A 379 11.50 -14.33 38.52
C GLU A 379 12.91 -14.17 39.14
N GLU A 380 12.98 -13.50 40.30
CA GLU A 380 14.25 -13.19 40.96
C GLU A 380 14.91 -14.42 41.59
N HIS A 381 16.19 -14.65 41.28
CA HIS A 381 17.01 -15.66 41.94
C HIS A 381 18.51 -15.36 41.79
N ASN A 382 19.30 -15.49 42.86
CA ASN A 382 20.74 -15.12 42.90
C ASN A 382 21.61 -15.85 41.86
N ALA A 383 21.16 -17.00 41.37
CA ALA A 383 21.83 -17.78 40.32
C ALA A 383 20.95 -17.97 39.07
N CYS A 384 19.84 -17.24 38.95
CA CYS A 384 18.89 -17.34 37.83
C CYS A 384 18.48 -18.78 37.50
N LYS A 385 18.11 -19.56 38.52
CA LYS A 385 17.81 -21.00 38.40
C LYS A 385 16.35 -21.26 38.01
N TYR A 386 15.47 -20.31 38.29
CA TYR A 386 14.06 -20.36 37.91
C TYR A 386 13.95 -19.84 36.48
N ASP A 387 13.18 -18.78 36.27
CA ASP A 387 12.99 -18.20 34.95
C ASP A 387 14.18 -17.29 34.59
N HIS A 388 14.76 -17.51 33.40
CA HIS A 388 15.92 -16.76 32.93
C HIS A 388 15.96 -16.67 31.42
N ILE A 389 16.75 -15.73 30.91
CA ILE A 389 17.23 -15.72 29.53
C ILE A 389 18.72 -16.05 29.52
N GLU A 390 19.13 -16.92 28.60
CA GLU A 390 20.54 -17.23 28.36
C GLU A 390 20.93 -16.77 26.95
N ILE A 391 22.05 -16.05 26.84
CA ILE A 391 22.53 -15.51 25.57
C ILE A 391 23.78 -16.27 25.16
N PHE A 392 23.80 -16.77 23.93
CA PHE A 392 24.92 -17.52 23.37
C PHE A 392 25.60 -16.75 22.24
N ASP A 393 26.94 -16.76 22.22
CA ASP A 393 27.75 -16.28 21.09
C ASP A 393 27.99 -17.45 20.12
N GLY A 394 27.14 -17.53 19.09
CA GLY A 394 27.11 -18.59 18.09
C GLY A 394 25.74 -19.25 17.97
N GLY A 395 25.49 -19.91 16.83
CA GLY A 395 24.20 -20.53 16.50
C GLY A 395 24.17 -22.06 16.56
N ASN A 396 25.18 -22.70 17.15
CA ASN A 396 25.33 -24.15 17.19
C ASN A 396 25.48 -24.67 18.63
N SER A 397 25.52 -26.00 18.79
CA SER A 397 25.63 -26.64 20.11
C SER A 397 26.91 -26.33 20.88
N ASP A 398 27.92 -25.77 20.21
CA ASP A 398 29.22 -25.43 20.78
C ASP A 398 29.32 -23.93 21.13
N ALA A 399 28.24 -23.18 20.96
CA ALA A 399 28.19 -21.75 21.21
C ALA A 399 28.54 -21.42 22.66
N THR A 400 29.31 -20.35 22.86
CA THR A 400 29.76 -19.95 24.20
C THR A 400 28.65 -19.14 24.87
N SER A 401 28.19 -19.57 26.05
CA SER A 401 27.26 -18.78 26.87
C SER A 401 27.93 -17.48 27.30
N LEU A 402 27.33 -16.35 26.91
CA LEU A 402 27.75 -15.01 27.31
C LEU A 402 27.22 -14.63 28.69
N GLY A 403 26.11 -15.23 29.12
CA GLY A 403 25.54 -15.02 30.44
C GLY A 403 24.10 -15.53 30.57
N ILE A 404 23.70 -15.72 31.83
CA ILE A 404 22.35 -16.09 32.26
C ILE A 404 21.78 -14.91 33.07
N PHE A 405 20.58 -14.45 32.73
CA PHE A 405 19.97 -13.22 33.27
C PHE A 405 18.54 -13.47 33.75
N CYS A 406 18.15 -12.92 34.91
CA CYS A 406 16.80 -13.04 35.48
C CYS A 406 16.30 -11.77 36.19
N VAL A 407 17.17 -10.83 36.58
CA VAL A 407 16.81 -9.42 36.92
C VAL A 407 18.08 -8.54 36.78
N CYS A 408 19.06 -8.82 37.63
CA CYS A 408 20.40 -8.25 37.69
C CYS A 408 21.36 -9.30 38.30
N GLY A 409 22.67 -9.12 38.17
CA GLY A 409 23.64 -10.14 38.57
C GLY A 409 23.89 -11.20 37.49
N GLY A 410 24.63 -12.26 37.84
CA GLY A 410 24.93 -13.39 36.96
C GLY A 410 26.36 -13.91 37.09
N ASN A 411 26.63 -15.06 36.47
CA ASN A 411 27.99 -15.60 36.32
C ASN A 411 28.57 -15.11 34.98
N LEU A 412 29.68 -14.39 35.02
CA LEU A 412 30.30 -13.77 33.85
C LEU A 412 31.71 -14.31 33.61
N LYS A 413 32.10 -14.41 32.35
CA LYS A 413 33.46 -14.79 31.95
C LYS A 413 34.25 -13.54 31.55
N ALA A 414 35.41 -13.32 32.17
CA ALA A 414 36.30 -12.23 31.81
C ALA A 414 37.27 -12.67 30.71
N GLU A 415 37.16 -12.04 29.54
CA GLU A 415 38.05 -12.25 28.38
C GLU A 415 38.93 -11.02 28.13
N GLN A 416 39.83 -11.05 27.14
CA GLN A 416 40.72 -9.92 26.87
C GLN A 416 39.97 -8.68 26.35
N THR A 417 38.82 -8.90 25.73
CA THR A 417 37.86 -7.87 25.32
C THR A 417 37.17 -7.26 26.53
N ILE A 418 36.73 -6.00 26.39
CA ILE A 418 35.98 -5.31 27.46
C ILE A 418 34.54 -5.80 27.44
N GLY A 419 34.08 -6.32 28.57
CA GLY A 419 32.67 -6.51 28.89
C GLY A 419 32.14 -5.36 29.73
N PHE A 420 30.81 -5.24 29.80
CA PHE A 420 30.13 -4.19 30.56
C PHE A 420 29.10 -4.82 31.50
N ILE A 421 29.03 -4.31 32.72
CA ILE A 421 27.99 -4.60 33.70
C ILE A 421 27.22 -3.32 33.92
N TYR A 422 25.89 -3.42 33.80
CA TYR A 422 24.97 -2.37 34.17
C TYR A 422 24.33 -2.75 35.50
N SER A 423 24.20 -1.78 36.40
CA SER A 423 23.57 -1.97 37.72
C SER A 423 22.17 -2.58 37.67
N HIS A 424 21.42 -2.31 36.60
CA HIS A 424 20.05 -2.77 36.37
C HIS A 424 19.77 -2.79 34.86
N ALA A 425 18.74 -3.54 34.44
CA ALA A 425 18.41 -3.72 33.02
C ALA A 425 17.97 -2.42 32.33
N ARG A 426 17.25 -1.53 33.05
CA ARG A 426 16.73 -0.25 32.55
C ARG A 426 17.73 0.91 32.65
N TYR A 427 19.02 0.63 32.60
CA TYR A 427 20.04 1.67 32.82
C TYR A 427 19.98 2.81 31.78
N SER A 428 19.51 2.55 30.56
CA SER A 428 19.36 3.57 29.51
C SER A 428 18.37 4.67 29.91
N ASP A 429 17.15 4.31 30.32
CA ASP A 429 16.00 5.19 30.49
C ASP A 429 15.57 5.40 31.96
N GLY A 430 16.03 4.53 32.87
CA GLY A 430 15.55 4.44 34.25
C GLY A 430 16.60 4.66 35.33
N LYS A 431 16.13 4.44 36.57
CA LYS A 431 16.90 4.30 37.82
C LYS A 431 16.86 2.83 38.24
N TYR A 432 17.81 2.40 39.08
CA TYR A 432 17.76 1.05 39.64
C TYR A 432 16.51 0.85 40.51
N GLU A 433 16.12 -0.40 40.73
CA GLU A 433 14.96 -0.74 41.54
C GLU A 433 15.28 -0.79 43.05
N LYS A 434 14.24 -0.72 43.87
CA LYS A 434 14.33 -0.86 45.33
C LYS A 434 14.49 -2.33 45.73
N LYS A 435 15.11 -2.59 46.89
CA LYS A 435 15.29 -3.93 47.49
C LYS A 435 16.05 -4.94 46.62
N MET A 436 16.88 -4.46 45.70
CA MET A 436 17.66 -5.31 44.82
C MET A 436 18.80 -5.98 45.59
N ARG A 437 19.07 -7.24 45.24
CA ARG A 437 20.30 -7.94 45.60
C ARG A 437 20.95 -8.52 44.35
N CYS A 438 21.86 -7.77 43.74
CA CYS A 438 22.54 -8.19 42.52
C CYS A 438 23.94 -8.72 42.80
N GLU A 439 24.21 -9.95 42.39
CA GLU A 439 25.52 -10.60 42.55
C GLU A 439 26.11 -10.91 41.17
N TRP A 440 27.22 -10.26 40.80
CA TRP A 440 27.99 -10.61 39.60
C TRP A 440 29.25 -11.36 39.99
N ARG A 441 29.35 -12.63 39.57
CA ARG A 441 30.51 -13.49 39.81
C ARG A 441 31.30 -13.59 38.52
N ILE A 442 32.43 -12.90 38.47
CA ILE A 442 33.25 -12.77 37.27
C ILE A 442 34.45 -13.70 37.38
N VAL A 443 34.64 -14.57 36.39
CA VAL A 443 35.70 -15.57 36.38
C VAL A 443 36.57 -15.40 35.14
N ALA A 444 37.87 -15.22 35.34
CA ALA A 444 38.87 -15.24 34.28
C ALA A 444 39.42 -16.67 34.06
N GLU A 445 40.10 -16.86 32.92
CA GLU A 445 40.88 -18.08 32.67
C GLU A 445 41.97 -18.32 33.72
N SER A 446 42.43 -19.57 33.81
CA SER A 446 43.50 -19.99 34.71
C SER A 446 44.73 -19.05 34.63
N ASN A 447 45.23 -18.61 35.79
CA ASN A 447 46.36 -17.69 35.96
C ASN A 447 46.14 -16.23 35.51
N ARG A 448 44.90 -15.82 35.22
CA ARG A 448 44.53 -14.42 34.97
C ARG A 448 43.69 -13.85 36.11
N GLY A 449 43.65 -12.53 36.22
CA GLY A 449 42.77 -11.80 37.13
C GLY A 449 41.68 -11.05 36.37
N VAL A 450 40.71 -10.53 37.11
CA VAL A 450 39.62 -9.69 36.60
C VAL A 450 39.95 -8.25 36.95
N ASN A 451 40.09 -7.40 35.93
CA ASN A 451 40.18 -5.96 36.10
C ASN A 451 38.80 -5.35 35.91
N ILE A 452 38.39 -4.48 36.84
CA ILE A 452 37.15 -3.71 36.77
C ILE A 452 37.42 -2.21 36.87
N ARG A 453 36.61 -1.43 36.16
CA ARG A 453 36.61 0.04 36.20
C ARG A 453 35.19 0.56 36.10
N PHE A 454 34.78 1.41 37.03
CA PHE A 454 33.52 2.13 36.91
C PHE A 454 33.65 3.19 35.82
N ALA A 455 32.79 3.13 34.81
CA ALA A 455 32.66 4.16 33.79
C ALA A 455 31.66 5.25 34.23
N GLN A 456 30.64 4.86 35.00
CA GLN A 456 29.67 5.75 35.64
C GLN A 456 29.26 5.16 36.98
N PHE A 457 28.95 6.00 37.96
CA PHE A 457 28.57 5.58 39.32
C PHE A 457 27.72 6.65 39.99
N ASP A 458 26.51 6.29 40.40
CA ASP A 458 25.55 7.15 41.08
C ASP A 458 24.56 6.28 41.87
N LEU A 459 24.83 6.11 43.16
CA LEU A 459 23.95 5.45 44.13
C LEU A 459 23.54 6.45 45.20
N GLU A 460 22.56 6.10 46.04
CA GLU A 460 22.17 6.93 47.20
C GLU A 460 23.40 7.35 48.02
N ARG A 461 23.45 8.63 48.39
CA ARG A 461 24.57 9.18 49.17
C ARG A 461 24.26 9.09 50.66
N GLU A 462 25.05 8.29 51.36
CA GLU A 462 25.01 8.16 52.82
C GLU A 462 26.44 8.20 53.39
N ALA A 463 26.61 8.59 54.66
CA ALA A 463 27.92 8.78 55.28
C ALA A 463 28.72 7.49 55.47
N ASN A 464 28.04 6.36 55.70
CA ASN A 464 28.60 5.03 55.94
C ASN A 464 28.25 4.01 54.84
N CYS A 465 27.50 4.41 53.82
CA CYS A 465 26.96 3.53 52.78
C CYS A 465 26.15 2.37 53.37
N GLU A 466 25.21 2.66 54.27
CA GLU A 466 24.33 1.65 54.90
C GLU A 466 23.03 1.38 54.14
N PHE A 467 22.60 2.29 53.26
CA PHE A 467 21.42 2.14 52.42
C PHE A 467 21.79 1.47 51.09
N ASP A 468 21.83 2.21 49.97
CA ASP A 468 22.26 1.67 48.69
C ASP A 468 23.79 1.63 48.56
N TYR A 469 24.34 0.45 48.28
CA TYR A 469 25.78 0.31 48.14
C TYR A 469 26.20 -0.78 47.16
N VAL A 470 27.40 -0.61 46.61
CA VAL A 470 28.12 -1.68 45.90
C VAL A 470 29.37 -2.11 46.67
N GLU A 471 29.58 -3.41 46.77
CA GLU A 471 30.77 -4.02 47.35
C GLU A 471 31.58 -4.78 46.31
N ILE A 472 32.90 -4.71 46.44
CA ILE A 472 33.84 -5.47 45.62
C ILE A 472 34.54 -6.50 46.51
N TYR A 473 34.56 -7.75 46.08
CA TYR A 473 35.24 -8.85 46.75
C TYR A 473 36.32 -9.45 45.83
N ASP A 474 37.54 -9.58 46.36
CA ASP A 474 38.68 -10.22 45.68
C ASP A 474 38.62 -11.75 45.85
N GLY A 475 37.60 -12.35 45.26
CA GLY A 475 37.33 -13.77 45.38
C GLY A 475 35.98 -14.13 44.81
N TYR A 476 35.63 -15.42 44.91
CA TYR A 476 34.33 -15.90 44.46
C TYR A 476 33.26 -15.79 45.56
N GLU A 477 33.66 -15.78 46.84
CA GLU A 477 32.75 -15.84 47.99
C GLU A 477 32.62 -14.50 48.71
N ILE A 478 31.45 -14.28 49.32
CA ILE A 478 31.14 -13.09 50.14
C ILE A 478 31.72 -13.32 51.56
N LEU A 479 33.04 -13.20 51.68
CA LEU A 479 33.77 -13.29 52.95
C LEU A 479 34.39 -11.93 53.29
N GLU A 480 34.30 -11.52 54.55
CA GLU A 480 34.82 -10.23 55.03
C GLU A 480 36.32 -10.03 54.74
N GLU A 481 37.11 -11.10 54.79
CA GLU A 481 38.54 -11.09 54.43
C GLU A 481 38.83 -10.87 52.94
N TYR A 482 37.84 -11.08 52.07
CA TYR A 482 37.91 -10.77 50.64
C TYR A 482 37.28 -9.43 50.29
N ARG A 483 36.56 -8.77 51.21
CA ARG A 483 35.93 -7.48 50.91
C ARG A 483 37.01 -6.41 50.73
N VAL A 484 37.09 -5.90 49.50
CA VAL A 484 38.02 -4.84 49.13
C VAL A 484 37.51 -3.49 49.64
N ALA A 485 36.26 -3.17 49.29
CA ALA A 485 35.64 -1.89 49.65
C ALA A 485 34.12 -1.92 49.43
N ARG A 486 33.44 -0.99 50.08
CA ARG A 486 32.02 -0.63 49.90
C ARG A 486 31.94 0.81 49.39
N TYR A 487 31.07 1.07 48.42
CA TYR A 487 30.90 2.37 47.79
C TYR A 487 29.41 2.75 47.67
N CYS A 488 29.12 4.04 47.79
CA CYS A 488 27.82 4.66 47.57
C CYS A 488 28.02 6.13 47.12
N GLY A 489 26.94 6.86 46.82
CA GLY A 489 27.00 8.22 46.27
C GLY A 489 27.39 8.26 44.79
N ASP A 490 27.88 9.42 44.35
CA ASP A 490 28.16 9.77 42.93
C ASP A 490 29.66 9.82 42.59
N LYS A 491 30.53 9.54 43.57
CA LYS A 491 31.97 9.55 43.36
C LYS A 491 32.43 8.23 42.75
N LEU A 492 32.95 8.29 41.52
CA LEU A 492 33.53 7.14 40.83
C LEU A 492 34.52 6.35 41.70
N PRO A 493 34.27 5.05 41.94
CA PRO A 493 35.19 4.16 42.64
C PRO A 493 36.51 3.96 41.89
N SER A 494 37.56 3.59 42.62
CA SER A 494 38.87 3.29 42.03
C SER A 494 38.83 1.98 41.26
N SER A 495 39.54 1.90 40.13
CA SER A 495 39.70 0.65 39.40
C SER A 495 40.38 -0.42 40.26
N PHE A 496 39.94 -1.67 40.14
CA PHE A 496 40.48 -2.79 40.91
C PHE A 496 40.86 -3.94 39.99
N THR A 497 41.89 -4.69 40.38
CA THR A 497 42.29 -5.92 39.69
C THR A 497 42.43 -7.03 40.72
N SER A 498 41.67 -8.11 40.55
CA SER A 498 41.69 -9.24 41.47
C SER A 498 43.06 -9.91 41.55
N THR A 499 43.43 -10.39 42.73
CA THR A 499 44.66 -11.17 42.95
C THR A 499 44.50 -12.61 42.48
N GLY A 500 43.27 -13.13 42.51
CA GLY A 500 42.89 -14.43 41.99
C GLY A 500 42.14 -14.38 40.66
N ARG A 501 41.67 -15.55 40.20
CA ARG A 501 40.88 -15.69 38.96
C ARG A 501 39.43 -15.21 39.04
N SER A 502 38.98 -14.80 40.23
CA SER A 502 37.58 -14.51 40.49
C SER A 502 37.43 -13.18 41.20
N LEU A 503 36.37 -12.47 40.85
CA LEU A 503 35.93 -11.24 41.49
C LEU A 503 34.42 -11.30 41.65
N LEU A 504 33.92 -10.85 42.80
CA LEU A 504 32.49 -10.71 43.05
C LEU A 504 32.15 -9.23 43.25
N LEU A 505 31.12 -8.77 42.52
CA LEU A 505 30.52 -7.46 42.69
C LEU A 505 29.10 -7.66 43.27
N LEU A 506 28.79 -6.98 44.37
CA LEU A 506 27.49 -7.09 45.05
C LEU A 506 26.84 -5.71 45.13
N LEU A 507 25.66 -5.54 44.54
CA LEU A 507 24.79 -4.37 44.75
C LEU A 507 23.66 -4.75 45.70
N ILE A 508 23.45 -3.94 46.74
CA ILE A 508 22.31 -3.99 47.64
C ILE A 508 21.60 -2.64 47.58
N THR A 509 20.28 -2.65 47.42
CA THR A 509 19.45 -1.43 47.51
C THR A 509 18.35 -1.58 48.57
N ASP A 510 17.89 -0.47 49.12
CA ASP A 510 16.88 -0.43 50.19
C ASP A 510 15.47 -0.06 49.66
N GLU A 511 14.56 0.41 50.53
CA GLU A 511 13.17 0.74 50.12
C GLU A 511 13.00 2.15 49.51
N SER A 512 14.07 2.94 49.33
CA SER A 512 13.99 4.36 48.96
C SER A 512 15.19 4.90 48.15
N GLU A 513 15.08 6.15 47.69
CA GLU A 513 16.17 6.98 47.15
C GLU A 513 16.99 6.43 45.97
N GLU A 514 16.31 5.87 44.98
CA GLU A 514 16.97 5.34 43.79
C GLU A 514 17.67 6.44 42.97
N GLN A 515 18.85 6.12 42.43
CA GLN A 515 19.65 6.99 41.56
C GLN A 515 19.94 6.34 40.20
N LYS A 516 20.82 6.93 39.38
CA LYS A 516 21.06 6.42 38.01
C LYS A 516 21.74 5.05 37.99
N GLY A 517 22.44 4.66 39.05
CA GLY A 517 23.17 3.41 39.14
C GLY A 517 24.59 3.50 38.58
N PHE A 518 25.13 2.38 38.09
CA PHE A 518 26.49 2.33 37.57
C PHE A 518 26.65 1.52 36.28
N ILE A 519 27.74 1.82 35.58
CA ILE A 519 28.35 0.99 34.52
C ILE A 519 29.74 0.58 34.98
N VAL A 520 30.03 -0.72 34.94
CA VAL A 520 31.36 -1.28 35.18
C VAL A 520 31.88 -1.92 33.90
N GLU A 521 33.04 -1.44 33.44
CA GLU A 521 33.86 -2.13 32.44
C GLU A 521 34.64 -3.24 33.14
N TYR A 522 34.61 -4.47 32.61
CA TYR A 522 35.42 -5.58 33.11
C TYR A 522 36.18 -6.28 31.99
N ARG A 523 37.36 -6.82 32.30
CA ARG A 523 38.16 -7.63 31.37
C ARG A 523 39.17 -8.49 32.10
N SER A 524 39.68 -9.48 31.40
CA SER A 524 40.79 -10.31 31.83
C SER A 524 42.10 -9.53 31.83
N SER A 525 42.84 -9.59 32.93
CA SER A 525 44.10 -8.88 33.15
C SER A 525 45.16 -9.81 33.75
N ILE A 526 46.39 -9.31 33.86
CA ILE A 526 47.40 -9.91 34.74
C ILE A 526 46.90 -9.77 36.18
N PRO A 527 46.94 -10.83 37.02
CA PRO A 527 46.50 -10.74 38.40
C PRO A 527 47.18 -9.62 39.18
N GLY A 528 46.42 -8.95 40.04
CA GLY A 528 46.93 -7.94 40.96
C GLY A 528 47.95 -8.53 41.93
N THR A 529 48.86 -7.68 42.44
CA THR A 529 49.78 -8.08 43.51
C THR A 529 49.11 -7.90 44.87
N ILE A 530 49.33 -8.84 45.79
CA ILE A 530 48.85 -8.76 47.18
C ILE A 530 49.56 -7.57 47.84
N ALA A 531 48.88 -6.44 48.02
CA ALA A 531 49.37 -5.39 48.89
C ALA A 531 49.21 -5.89 50.35
N PRO A 532 50.27 -5.89 51.18
CA PRO A 532 50.15 -6.32 52.57
C PRO A 532 49.25 -5.34 53.34
N PHE A 533 48.18 -5.85 53.94
CA PHE A 533 47.34 -5.13 54.89
C PHE A 533 48.21 -4.56 56.02
N THR A 534 48.38 -3.24 56.05
CA THR A 534 48.90 -2.54 57.23
C THR A 534 47.70 -1.98 57.99
N SER A 535 47.38 -2.61 59.12
CA SER A 535 46.46 -2.01 60.10
C SER A 535 47.10 -0.73 60.62
N THR A 536 46.59 0.43 60.21
CA THR A 536 46.81 1.67 60.95
C THR A 536 45.49 2.36 61.18
N THR A 537 45.03 2.27 62.43
CA THR A 537 44.10 3.22 63.02
C THR A 537 44.68 4.63 62.89
N ARG A 538 44.20 5.41 61.91
CA ARG A 538 44.39 6.87 61.90
C ARG A 538 43.03 7.54 61.90
N ARG A 539 42.80 8.30 62.98
CA ARG A 539 41.69 9.24 63.15
C ARG A 539 41.57 10.18 61.93
N PRO A 540 40.36 10.72 61.65
CA PRO A 540 40.17 11.66 60.55
C PRO A 540 41.07 12.90 60.74
N PRO A 541 41.69 13.42 59.66
CA PRO A 541 42.29 14.73 59.69
C PRO A 541 41.20 15.79 59.91
N ARG A 542 41.41 16.68 60.89
CA ARG A 542 40.59 17.87 61.10
C ARG A 542 40.62 18.78 59.86
N GLU A 543 39.49 19.41 59.55
CA GLU A 543 39.35 20.45 58.53
C GLU A 543 40.37 21.59 58.70
N PRO A 544 40.89 22.17 57.61
CA PRO A 544 41.53 23.46 57.66
C PRO A 544 40.47 24.56 57.83
N ILE A 545 40.62 25.34 58.90
CA ILE A 545 39.88 26.58 59.14
C ILE A 545 40.23 27.57 58.03
N ILE A 546 39.25 27.94 57.20
CA ILE A 546 39.33 29.11 56.32
C ILE A 546 39.08 30.33 57.21
N ASN A 547 40.12 31.13 57.44
CA ASN A 547 39.99 32.44 58.06
C ASN A 547 39.46 33.42 57.00
N ASN A 548 38.27 33.96 57.24
CA ASN A 548 37.75 35.11 56.51
C ASN A 548 38.62 36.35 56.77
N ASN A 549 39.18 36.90 55.69
CA ASN A 549 39.26 38.35 55.45
C ASN A 549 39.32 38.60 53.94
#